data_AF-A0A965CB80-F1
#
_entry.id   AF-A0A965CB80-F1
#
_cell.length_a   1.000
_cell.length_b   1.000
_cell.length_c   1.000
_cell.angle_alpha   90.00
_cell.angle_beta   90.00
_cell.angle_gamma   90.00
#
_symmetry.space_group_name_H-M   'P 1'
#
loop_
_entity.id
_entity.type
_entity.pdbx_description
1 polymer ?
#
loop_
_entity_poly.entity_id
_entity_poly.type
_entity_poly.pdbx_seq_one_letter_code
_entity_poly.pdbx_strand_id
1 'polypeptide(L)'
;MTSAKLGAVVMAALVLMYVALLGQKGYLFLLEANPVAKVIGGSILVIPVVGAWAIYRELRFGLAIEKLGKLLENEGNWPRFRFGVLPSGRANKAEALQEFQEYKDAALADED
;
A
#
# COMPACT_ATOMS: atom_id res chain seq x y z
N MET A 1 2.91 14.97 -20.96
CA MET A 1 3.15 14.46 -19.59
C MET A 1 3.68 15.60 -18.74
N THR A 2 3.18 15.82 -17.53
CA THR A 2 3.78 16.79 -16.60
C THR A 2 5.19 16.31 -16.21
N SER A 3 6.10 17.24 -15.90
CA SER A 3 7.49 16.93 -15.50
C SER A 3 7.56 15.89 -14.37
N ALA A 4 6.61 15.94 -13.42
CA ALA A 4 6.48 14.96 -12.33
C ALA A 4 6.20 13.54 -12.82
N LYS A 5 5.34 13.35 -13.82
CA LYS A 5 5.02 12.02 -14.38
C LYS A 5 6.21 11.42 -15.10
N LEU A 6 6.98 12.24 -15.82
CA LEU A 6 8.20 11.78 -16.48
C LEU A 6 9.24 11.33 -15.44
N GLY A 7 9.46 12.12 -14.39
CA GLY A 7 10.36 11.76 -13.29
C GLY A 7 9.99 10.44 -12.63
N ALA A 8 8.69 10.22 -12.35
CA ALA A 8 8.20 8.97 -11.78
C ALA A 8 8.47 7.76 -12.69
N VAL A 9 8.23 7.89 -14.00
CA VAL A 9 8.49 6.80 -14.98
C VAL A 9 9.98 6.49 -15.06
N VAL A 10 10.85 7.50 -15.12
CA VAL A 10 12.31 7.31 -15.14
C VAL A 10 12.79 6.61 -13.87
N MET A 11 12.33 7.05 -12.70
CA MET A 11 12.69 6.43 -11.42
C MET A 11 12.21 4.98 -11.36
N ALA A 12 10.99 4.68 -11.80
CA ALA A 12 10.49 3.31 -11.86
C ALA A 12 11.35 2.43 -12.78
N ALA A 13 11.73 2.93 -13.96
CA ALA A 13 12.61 2.22 -14.88
C ALA A 13 14.00 1.93 -14.28
N LEU A 14 14.60 2.92 -13.60
CA LEU A 14 15.87 2.75 -12.90
C LEU A 14 15.79 1.71 -11.77
N VAL A 15 14.69 1.70 -11.02
CA VAL A 15 14.44 0.69 -9.97
C VAL A 15 14.30 -0.70 -10.58
N LEU A 16 13.54 -0.85 -11.66
CA LEU A 16 13.40 -2.13 -12.36
C LEU A 16 14.74 -2.64 -12.90
N MET A 17 15.55 -1.75 -13.48
CA MET A 17 16.91 -2.08 -13.91
C MET A 17 17.78 -2.54 -12.74
N TYR A 18 17.73 -1.83 -11.61
CA TYR A 18 18.47 -2.21 -10.40
C TYR A 18 18.04 -3.59 -9.88
N VAL A 19 16.74 -3.86 -9.81
CA VAL A 19 16.20 -5.17 -9.38
C VAL A 19 16.65 -6.28 -10.33
N ALA A 20 16.67 -6.03 -11.64
CA ALA A 20 17.16 -7.00 -12.63
C ALA A 20 18.64 -7.33 -12.44
N LEU A 21 19.49 -6.29 -12.26
CA LEU A 21 20.92 -6.47 -11.97
C LEU A 21 21.17 -7.21 -10.65
N LEU A 22 20.36 -6.90 -9.64
CA LEU A 22 20.42 -7.58 -8.34
C LEU A 22 19.99 -9.06 -8.47
N GLY A 23 18.95 -9.32 -9.26
CA GLY A 23 18.50 -10.66 -9.60
C GLY A 23 19.59 -11.48 -10.31
N GLN A 24 20.27 -10.87 -11.29
CA GLN A 24 21.42 -11.48 -11.95
C GLN A 24 22.53 -11.82 -10.95
N LYS A 25 22.90 -10.89 -10.05
CA LYS A 25 23.91 -11.16 -9.02
C LYS A 25 23.49 -12.29 -8.09
N GLY A 26 22.27 -12.26 -7.56
CA GLY A 26 21.75 -13.32 -6.69
C GLY A 26 21.78 -14.69 -7.38
N TYR A 27 21.42 -14.74 -8.66
CA TYR A 27 21.51 -15.96 -9.47
C TYR A 27 22.95 -16.46 -9.62
N LEU A 28 23.92 -15.58 -9.88
CA LEU A 28 25.34 -15.96 -9.96
C LEU A 28 25.84 -16.56 -8.64
N PHE A 29 25.44 -16.00 -7.50
CA PHE A 29 25.78 -16.56 -6.17
C PHE A 29 25.19 -17.96 -5.94
N LEU A 30 24.05 -18.29 -6.56
CA LEU A 30 23.45 -19.63 -6.46
C LEU A 30 24.19 -20.69 -7.28
N LEU A 31 24.88 -20.29 -8.36
CA LEU A 31 25.67 -21.20 -9.20
C LEU A 31 26.99 -21.61 -8.56
N GLU A 32 27.48 -20.84 -7.59
CA GLU A 32 28.72 -21.11 -6.87
C GLU A 32 28.65 -22.43 -6.09
N ALA A 33 29.78 -23.16 -6.01
CA ALA A 33 29.83 -24.44 -5.29
C ALA A 33 29.71 -24.27 -3.76
N ASN A 34 30.10 -23.09 -3.24
CA ASN A 34 30.11 -22.79 -1.82
C ASN A 34 28.68 -22.68 -1.24
N PRO A 35 28.33 -23.46 -0.19
CA PRO A 35 27.01 -23.38 0.46
C PRO A 35 26.65 -21.98 1.00
N VAL A 36 27.63 -21.24 1.53
CA VAL A 36 27.42 -19.88 2.06
C VAL A 36 27.02 -18.91 0.95
N ALA A 37 27.66 -19.03 -0.22
CA ALA A 37 27.32 -18.23 -1.39
C ALA A 37 25.86 -18.45 -1.82
N LYS A 38 25.38 -19.71 -1.77
CA LYS A 38 23.98 -20.03 -2.09
C LYS A 38 22.98 -19.39 -1.12
N VAL A 39 23.27 -19.40 0.17
CA VAL A 39 22.39 -18.75 1.19
C VAL A 39 22.32 -17.24 0.95
N ILE A 40 23.46 -16.62 0.64
CA ILE A 40 23.51 -15.18 0.31
C ILE A 40 22.71 -14.91 -0.97
N GLY A 41 22.94 -15.68 -2.05
CA GLY A 41 22.21 -15.56 -3.31
C GLY A 41 20.70 -15.69 -3.13
N GLY A 42 20.25 -16.70 -2.37
CA GLY A 42 18.85 -16.89 -2.04
C GLY A 42 18.25 -15.70 -1.28
N SER A 43 18.97 -15.18 -0.30
CA SER A 43 18.54 -14.00 0.47
C SER A 43 18.40 -12.75 -0.42
N ILE A 44 19.35 -12.55 -1.34
CA ILE A 44 19.32 -11.45 -2.32
C ILE A 44 18.08 -11.53 -3.22
N LEU A 45 17.62 -12.74 -3.58
CA LEU A 45 16.46 -12.93 -4.44
C LEU A 45 15.13 -12.85 -3.70
N VAL A 46 15.07 -13.30 -2.44
CA VAL A 46 13.83 -13.29 -1.64
C VAL A 46 13.35 -11.86 -1.37
N ILE A 47 14.27 -10.95 -1.02
CA ILE A 47 13.92 -9.56 -0.68
C ILE A 47 13.13 -8.84 -1.80
N PRO A 48 13.61 -8.77 -3.06
CA PRO A 48 12.88 -8.09 -4.13
C PRO A 48 11.57 -8.80 -4.49
N VAL A 49 11.48 -10.12 -4.35
CA VAL A 49 10.23 -10.86 -4.56
C VAL A 49 9.17 -10.45 -3.52
N VAL A 50 9.55 -10.40 -2.24
CA VAL A 50 8.67 -9.93 -1.17
C VAL A 50 8.27 -8.47 -1.38
N GLY A 51 9.22 -7.61 -1.79
CA GLY A 51 8.95 -6.21 -2.11
C GLY A 51 7.94 -6.05 -3.26
N ALA A 52 8.11 -6.80 -4.35
CA ALA A 52 7.17 -6.79 -5.47
C ALA A 52 5.76 -7.29 -5.05
N TRP A 53 5.70 -8.33 -4.23
CA TRP A 53 4.45 -8.82 -3.66
C TRP A 53 3.76 -7.78 -2.77
N ALA A 54 4.51 -7.10 -1.90
CA ALA A 54 3.98 -6.05 -1.03
C ALA A 54 3.42 -4.87 -1.83
N ILE A 55 4.15 -4.40 -2.84
CA ILE A 55 3.68 -3.35 -3.75
C ILE A 55 2.39 -3.78 -4.45
N TYR A 56 2.35 -5.00 -4.98
CA TYR A 56 1.14 -5.52 -5.63
C TYR A 56 -0.06 -5.54 -4.68
N ARG A 57 0.12 -6.00 -3.44
CA ARG A 57 -0.92 -6.01 -2.40
C ARG A 57 -1.41 -4.60 -2.08
N GLU A 58 -0.50 -3.65 -1.92
CA GLU A 58 -0.82 -2.26 -1.63
C GLU A 58 -1.61 -1.61 -2.78
N LEU A 59 -1.20 -1.82 -4.03
CA LEU A 59 -1.91 -1.30 -5.20
C LEU A 59 -3.31 -1.91 -5.32
N ARG A 60 -3.44 -3.22 -5.10
CA ARG A 60 -4.75 -3.90 -5.11
C ARG A 60 -5.68 -3.37 -4.02
N PHE A 61 -5.13 -3.07 -2.85
CA PHE A 61 -5.86 -2.48 -1.74
C PHE A 61 -6.29 -1.04 -2.04
N GLY A 62 -5.38 -0.19 -2.52
CA GLY A 62 -5.68 1.20 -2.89
C GLY A 62 -6.76 1.30 -3.96
N LEU A 63 -6.69 0.47 -5.02
CA LEU A 63 -7.72 0.41 -6.06
C LEU A 63 -9.07 -0.08 -5.52
N ALA A 64 -9.06 -1.03 -4.58
CA ALA A 64 -10.29 -1.51 -3.95
C ALA A 64 -10.95 -0.43 -3.08
N ILE A 65 -10.16 0.32 -2.31
CA ILE A 65 -10.64 1.47 -1.53
C ILE A 65 -11.19 2.56 -2.44
N GLU A 66 -10.49 2.91 -3.51
CA GLU A 66 -10.97 3.92 -4.45
C GLU A 66 -12.32 3.52 -5.05
N LYS A 67 -12.47 2.23 -5.40
CA LYS A 67 -13.75 1.70 -5.88
C LYS A 67 -14.85 1.78 -4.83
N LEU A 68 -14.55 1.42 -3.58
CA LEU A 68 -15.50 1.50 -2.47
C LEU A 68 -15.89 2.94 -2.16
N GLY A 69 -14.93 3.87 -2.20
CA GLY A 69 -15.18 5.30 -2.01
C GLY A 69 -16.14 5.86 -3.06
N LYS A 70 -15.91 5.54 -4.33
CA LYS A 70 -16.83 5.92 -5.43
C LYS A 70 -18.22 5.31 -5.27
N LEU A 71 -18.31 4.07 -4.79
CA LEU A 71 -19.60 3.43 -4.52
C LEU A 71 -20.35 4.16 -3.41
N LEU A 72 -19.68 4.45 -2.29
CA LEU A 72 -20.27 5.12 -1.14
C LEU A 72 -20.67 6.57 -1.45
N GLU A 73 -19.91 7.26 -2.30
CA GLU A 73 -20.25 8.59 -2.84
C GLU A 73 -21.50 8.52 -3.72
N ASN A 74 -21.60 7.54 -4.63
CA ASN A 74 -22.77 7.34 -5.48
C ASN A 74 -24.04 6.99 -4.68
N GLU A 75 -23.90 6.25 -3.58
CA GLU A 75 -24.99 5.89 -2.68
C GLU A 75 -25.38 7.04 -1.73
N GLY A 76 -24.59 8.12 -1.70
CA GLY A 76 -24.82 9.26 -0.80
C GLY A 76 -24.67 8.89 0.69
N ASN A 77 -24.03 7.75 0.98
CA ASN A 77 -23.88 7.20 2.32
C ASN A 77 -22.53 7.59 2.95
N TRP A 78 -21.90 8.65 2.46
CA TRP A 78 -20.67 9.17 3.03
C TRP A 78 -20.92 9.69 4.45
N PRO A 79 -20.01 9.45 5.40
CA PRO A 79 -20.17 9.98 6.75
C PRO A 79 -20.33 11.49 6.72
N ARG A 80 -21.32 12.01 7.45
CA ARG A 80 -21.62 13.45 7.47
C ARG A 80 -20.68 14.26 8.38
N PHE A 81 -19.76 13.59 9.08
CA PHE A 81 -18.76 14.18 9.97
C PHE A 81 -19.40 15.22 10.90
N ARG A 82 -20.41 14.81 11.66
CA ARG A 82 -21.19 15.63 12.60
C ARG A 82 -20.41 15.92 13.90
N PHE A 83 -19.13 16.25 13.79
CA PHE A 83 -18.28 16.67 14.91
C PHE A 83 -17.60 18.01 14.60
N GLY A 84 -17.38 18.80 15.65
CA GLY A 84 -16.60 20.02 15.58
C GLY A 84 -15.12 19.76 15.34
N VAL A 85 -14.46 20.75 14.75
CA VAL A 85 -13.00 20.81 14.68
C VAL A 85 -12.47 21.73 15.77
N LEU A 86 -11.37 21.34 16.40
CA LEU A 86 -10.61 22.19 17.33
C LEU A 86 -9.99 23.38 16.58
N PRO A 87 -9.57 24.45 17.26
CA PRO A 87 -8.86 25.57 16.64
C PRO A 87 -7.59 25.18 15.86
N SER A 88 -7.04 24.00 16.15
CA SER A 88 -5.89 23.41 15.42
C SER A 88 -6.28 22.70 14.11
N GLY A 89 -7.56 22.63 13.75
CA GLY A 89 -8.08 21.86 12.62
C GLY A 89 -8.24 20.35 12.87
N ARG A 90 -7.84 19.87 14.05
CA ARG A 90 -8.04 18.47 14.46
C ARG A 90 -9.50 18.22 14.81
N ALA A 91 -10.03 17.05 14.45
CA ALA A 91 -11.35 16.63 14.91
C ALA A 91 -11.44 16.62 16.45
N ASN A 92 -12.57 17.09 17.01
CA ASN A 92 -12.85 16.92 18.42
C ASN A 92 -13.02 15.42 18.72
N LYS A 93 -12.07 14.85 19.48
CA LYS A 93 -12.01 13.41 19.74
C LYS A 93 -13.26 12.88 20.41
N ALA A 94 -13.85 13.63 21.35
CA ALA A 94 -15.02 13.15 22.10
C ALA A 94 -16.24 13.02 21.19
N GLU A 95 -16.50 14.04 20.37
CA GLU A 95 -17.61 14.07 19.41
C GLU A 95 -17.40 13.06 18.26
N ALA A 96 -16.17 12.99 17.71
CA ALA A 96 -15.85 12.04 16.66
C ALA A 96 -15.97 10.58 17.13
N LEU A 97 -15.66 10.30 18.40
CA LEU A 97 -15.81 8.96 18.95
C LEU A 97 -17.29 8.58 19.13
N GLN A 98 -18.17 9.54 19.44
CA GLN A 98 -19.61 9.29 19.52
C GLN A 98 -20.17 8.90 18.16
N GLU A 99 -19.87 9.68 17.12
CA GLU A 99 -20.30 9.37 15.75
C GLU A 99 -19.68 8.05 15.25
N PHE A 100 -18.42 7.76 15.62
CA PHE A 100 -17.79 6.47 15.28
C PHE A 100 -18.54 5.26 15.85
N GLN A 101 -19.11 5.35 17.06
CA GLN A 101 -19.89 4.23 17.61
C GLN A 101 -21.10 3.91 16.74
N GLU A 102 -21.81 4.91 16.19
CA GLU A 102 -22.96 4.66 15.30
C GLU A 102 -22.56 3.82 14.09
N TYR A 103 -21.47 4.18 13.40
CA TYR A 103 -20.99 3.43 12.23
C TYR A 103 -20.39 2.07 12.61
N LYS A 104 -19.75 1.97 13.77
CA LYS A 104 -19.22 0.70 14.28
C LYS A 104 -20.36 -0.28 14.57
N ASP A 105 -21.41 0.18 15.24
CA ASP A 105 -22.56 -0.66 15.58
C ASP A 105 -23.31 -1.09 14.31
N ALA A 106 -23.47 -0.18 13.33
CA ALA A 106 -24.01 -0.53 12.02
C ALA A 106 -23.14 -1.57 11.27
N ALA A 107 -21.82 -1.41 11.28
CA ALA A 107 -20.91 -2.35 10.62
C ALA A 107 -20.90 -3.74 11.27
N LEU A 108 -21.08 -3.83 12.59
CA LEU A 108 -21.21 -5.10 13.31
C LEU A 108 -22.60 -5.75 13.12
N ALA A 109 -23.63 -4.95 12.88
CA ALA A 109 -24.99 -5.46 12.63
C ALA A 109 -25.17 -6.06 11.23
N ASP A 110 -24.38 -5.62 10.25
CA ASP A 110 -24.35 -6.15 8.87
C ASP A 110 -23.48 -7.41 8.71
N GLU A 111 -22.84 -7.91 9.76
CA GLU A 111 -21.88 -9.04 9.73
C GLU A 111 -22.55 -10.44 9.66
N ASP A 112 -23.84 -10.53 9.26
CA ASP A 112 -24.61 -11.77 9.04
C ASP A 112 -24.55 -12.31 7.60
#